data_AF-A0A752K2D2-F1
#
_entry.id   AF-A0A752K2D2-F1
#
_cell.length_a   1.000
_cell.length_b   1.000
_cell.length_c   1.000
_cell.angle_alpha   90.00
_cell.angle_beta   90.00
_cell.angle_gamma   90.00
#
_symmetry.space_group_name_H-M   'P 1'
#
loop_
_entity.id
_entity.type
_entity.pdbx_description
1 polymer ?
#
loop_
_entity_poly.entity_id
_entity_poly.type
_entity_poly.pdbx_seq_one_letter_code
_entity_poly.pdbx_strand_id
1 'polypeptide(L)'
;MKKILIPAIAIILAGCVYMGKNFDETKLASISKGETTKQQVVSLFGEPTTSTYDSDGNQILLWSYSEGNALGGANSKILSVKLHDGKVESYSVSKSAI
;
A
#
# COMPACT_ATOMS: atom_id res chain seq x y z
N MET A 1 -2.54 55.04 -20.56
CA MET A 1 -3.40 54.62 -19.42
C MET A 1 -4.50 53.72 -19.93
N LYS A 2 -4.49 52.42 -19.59
CA LYS A 2 -5.66 51.52 -19.51
C LYS A 2 -5.18 50.26 -18.77
N LYS A 3 -5.80 50.04 -17.61
CA LYS A 3 -5.31 49.17 -16.53
C LYS A 3 -5.48 47.70 -16.92
N ILE A 4 -4.43 46.94 -16.62
CA ILE A 4 -4.34 45.48 -16.68
C ILE A 4 -5.41 44.88 -15.77
N LEU A 5 -6.25 44.00 -16.29
CA LEU A 5 -7.00 43.02 -15.50
C LEU A 5 -6.98 41.68 -16.24
N ILE A 6 -5.90 40.93 -16.03
CA ILE A 6 -5.87 39.49 -16.30
C ILE A 6 -6.34 38.85 -14.99
N PRO A 7 -7.51 38.18 -14.94
CA PRO A 7 -7.86 37.43 -13.76
C PRO A 7 -6.97 36.19 -13.74
N ALA A 8 -5.97 36.22 -12.85
CA ALA A 8 -5.17 35.06 -12.50
C ALA A 8 -6.08 34.05 -11.78
N ILE A 9 -6.73 33.19 -12.53
CA ILE A 9 -7.34 31.95 -12.03
C ILE A 9 -6.17 31.03 -11.64
N ALA A 10 -5.69 31.21 -10.42
CA ALA A 10 -4.87 30.22 -9.74
C ALA A 10 -5.81 29.13 -9.24
N ILE A 11 -6.10 28.15 -10.11
CA ILE A 11 -6.72 26.89 -9.71
C ILE A 11 -5.72 26.20 -8.79
N ILE A 12 -6.01 26.24 -7.49
CA ILE A 12 -5.29 25.47 -6.48
C ILE A 12 -5.77 24.03 -6.66
N LEU A 13 -5.01 23.25 -7.43
CA LEU A 13 -5.17 21.80 -7.49
C LEU A 13 -4.80 21.25 -6.11
N ALA A 14 -5.78 21.13 -5.22
CA ALA A 14 -5.68 20.28 -4.04
C ALA A 14 -5.68 18.82 -4.51
N GLY A 15 -4.54 18.37 -5.05
CA GLY A 15 -4.38 17.02 -5.54
C GLY A 15 -4.27 16.05 -4.36
N CYS A 16 -5.32 15.24 -4.13
CA CYS A 16 -5.14 14.01 -3.36
C CYS A 16 -4.26 13.08 -4.19
N VAL A 17 -3.17 12.59 -3.58
CA VAL A 17 -2.29 11.60 -4.20
C VAL A 17 -2.56 10.26 -3.56
N TYR A 18 -2.81 9.25 -4.38
CA TYR A 18 -2.95 7.86 -3.94
C TYR A 18 -1.85 7.04 -4.61
N MET A 19 -1.16 6.23 -3.83
CA MET A 19 -0.08 5.37 -4.30
C MET A 19 -0.32 3.94 -3.82
N GLY A 20 -0.39 3.02 -4.77
CA GLY A 20 -0.72 1.61 -4.50
C GLY A 20 -2.23 1.35 -4.38
N LYS A 21 -2.57 0.08 -4.18
CA LYS A 21 -3.96 -0.38 -4.00
C LYS A 21 -4.26 -0.50 -2.52
N ASN A 22 -5.33 0.16 -2.06
CA ASN A 22 -5.79 -0.01 -0.69
C ASN A 22 -6.23 -1.46 -0.48
N PHE A 23 -5.77 -2.07 0.61
CA PHE A 23 -6.02 -3.46 0.92
C PHE A 23 -6.84 -3.58 2.21
N ASP A 24 -7.78 -4.52 2.20
CA ASP A 24 -8.67 -4.75 3.33
C ASP A 24 -8.00 -5.63 4.37
N GLU A 25 -7.66 -5.03 5.50
CA GLU A 25 -7.00 -5.70 6.61
C GLU A 25 -7.87 -6.77 7.28
N THR A 26 -9.20 -6.68 7.15
CA THR A 26 -10.09 -7.70 7.73
C THR A 26 -9.87 -9.08 7.12
N LYS A 27 -9.39 -9.11 5.86
CA LYS A 27 -9.03 -10.35 5.16
C LYS A 27 -7.79 -11.05 5.74
N LEU A 28 -7.01 -10.38 6.58
CA LEU A 28 -5.87 -11.00 7.27
C LEU A 28 -6.33 -12.11 8.21
N ALA A 29 -7.56 -12.02 8.73
CA ALA A 29 -8.16 -13.09 9.53
C ALA A 29 -8.39 -14.40 8.74
N SER A 30 -8.39 -14.33 7.41
CA SER A 30 -8.48 -15.50 6.52
C SER A 30 -7.11 -16.12 6.19
N ILE A 31 -6.01 -15.54 6.68
CA ILE A 31 -4.67 -16.11 6.50
C ILE A 31 -4.39 -17.12 7.60
N SER A 32 -4.27 -18.38 7.22
CA SER A 32 -3.80 -19.48 8.06
C SER A 32 -2.31 -19.73 7.80
N LYS A 33 -1.48 -19.54 8.83
CA LYS A 33 -0.03 -19.82 8.75
C LYS A 33 0.20 -21.30 8.45
N GLY A 34 1.12 -21.60 7.52
CA GLY A 34 1.45 -22.95 7.07
C GLY A 34 0.42 -23.60 6.12
N GLU A 35 -0.71 -22.95 5.87
CA GLU A 35 -1.77 -23.45 4.99
C GLU A 35 -2.01 -22.52 3.80
N THR A 36 -2.13 -21.21 4.05
CA THR A 36 -2.40 -20.23 3.00
C THR A 36 -1.24 -20.15 2.03
N THR A 37 -1.51 -20.30 0.74
CA THR A 37 -0.51 -20.23 -0.32
C THR A 37 -0.33 -18.81 -0.83
N LYS A 38 0.80 -18.56 -1.51
CA LYS A 38 1.05 -17.31 -2.23
C LYS A 38 -0.14 -16.88 -3.10
N GLN A 39 -0.69 -17.80 -3.89
CA GLN A 39 -1.80 -17.50 -4.80
C GLN A 39 -3.06 -17.09 -4.06
N GLN A 40 -3.35 -17.71 -2.91
CA GLN A 40 -4.48 -17.32 -2.06
C GLN A 40 -4.29 -15.92 -1.49
N VAL A 41 -3.08 -15.59 -1.00
CA VAL A 41 -2.76 -14.23 -0.53
C VAL A 41 -2.94 -13.20 -1.65
N VAL A 42 -2.39 -13.47 -2.83
CA VAL A 42 -2.54 -12.58 -4.01
C VAL A 42 -4.01 -12.46 -4.42
N SER A 43 -4.81 -13.52 -4.32
CA SER A 43 -6.25 -13.45 -4.58
C SER A 43 -7.01 -12.59 -3.56
N LEU A 44 -6.54 -12.55 -2.30
CA LEU A 44 -7.18 -11.77 -1.23
C LEU A 44 -6.84 -10.28 -1.31
N PHE A 45 -5.56 -9.96 -1.53
CA PHE A 45 -5.01 -8.60 -1.43
C PHE A 45 -4.64 -7.97 -2.79
N GLY A 46 -4.60 -8.76 -3.86
CA GLY A 46 -4.09 -8.37 -5.18
C GLY A 46 -2.59 -8.59 -5.33
N GLU A 47 -2.04 -8.16 -6.46
CA GLU A 47 -0.60 -8.23 -6.71
C GLU A 47 0.19 -7.40 -5.68
N PRO A 48 1.31 -7.93 -5.15
CA PRO A 48 2.17 -7.19 -4.24
C PRO A 48 2.82 -6.02 -4.96
N THR A 49 3.05 -4.93 -4.23
CA THR A 49 3.83 -3.78 -4.72
C THR A 49 5.28 -4.17 -4.95
N THR A 50 5.83 -5.01 -4.07
CA THR A 50 7.21 -5.49 -4.14
C THR A 50 7.26 -6.96 -3.76
N SER A 51 8.05 -7.74 -4.48
CA SER A 51 8.43 -9.11 -4.10
C SER A 51 9.94 -9.16 -3.98
N THR A 52 10.45 -9.63 -2.85
CA THR A 52 11.87 -9.84 -2.59
C THR A 52 12.10 -11.19 -1.91
N TYR A 53 13.34 -11.54 -1.66
CA TYR A 53 13.73 -12.69 -0.84
C TYR A 53 14.56 -12.21 0.35
N ASP A 54 14.44 -12.88 1.49
CA ASP A 54 15.33 -12.66 2.62
C ASP A 54 16.63 -13.46 2.48
N SER A 55 17.57 -13.26 3.40
CA SER A 55 18.86 -13.97 3.41
C SER A 55 18.72 -15.49 3.57
N ASP A 56 17.60 -15.96 4.09
CA ASP A 56 17.28 -17.38 4.29
C ASP A 56 16.57 -17.98 3.05
N GLY A 57 16.36 -17.19 1.99
CA GLY A 57 15.71 -17.62 0.75
C GLY A 57 14.18 -17.63 0.80
N ASN A 58 13.58 -17.11 1.88
CA ASN A 58 12.13 -17.00 2.00
C ASN A 58 11.63 -15.84 1.16
N GLN A 59 10.51 -16.03 0.47
CA GLN A 59 9.93 -14.98 -0.36
C GLN A 59 9.15 -13.99 0.50
N ILE A 60 9.48 -12.71 0.43
CA ILE A 60 8.77 -11.63 1.11
C ILE A 60 7.94 -10.86 0.10
N LEU A 61 6.64 -10.75 0.36
CA LEU A 61 5.70 -9.95 -0.42
C LEU A 61 5.29 -8.72 0.36
N LEU A 62 5.39 -7.56 -0.27
CA LEU A 62 5.01 -6.28 0.33
C LEU A 62 3.88 -5.62 -0.48
N TRP A 63 2.84 -5.20 0.23
CA TRP A 63 1.81 -4.30 -0.28
C TRP A 63 1.94 -2.97 0.42
N SER A 64 2.30 -1.94 -0.33
CA SER A 64 2.42 -0.58 0.18
C SER A 64 1.27 0.25 -0.36
N TYR A 65 0.50 0.83 0.54
CA TYR A 65 -0.53 1.81 0.24
C TYR A 65 -0.19 3.12 0.93
N SER A 66 -0.29 4.22 0.19
CA SER A 66 -0.13 5.58 0.73
C SER A 66 -1.18 6.48 0.12
N GLU A 67 -1.81 7.30 0.96
CA GLU A 67 -2.71 8.36 0.55
C GLU A 67 -2.26 9.67 1.20
N GLY A 68 -2.26 10.74 0.43
CA GLY A 68 -1.89 12.08 0.87
C GLY A 68 -2.91 13.09 0.38
N ASN A 69 -3.13 14.13 1.18
CA ASN A 69 -3.95 15.28 0.81
C ASN A 69 -3.11 16.56 0.78
N ALA A 70 -3.59 17.54 0.01
CA ALA A 70 -2.91 18.83 -0.17
C ALA A 70 -2.84 19.70 1.10
N LEU A 71 -3.51 19.30 2.18
CA LEU A 71 -3.49 19.97 3.49
C LEU A 71 -2.42 19.40 4.42
N GLY A 72 -1.60 18.46 3.94
CA GLY A 72 -0.45 17.90 4.67
C GLY A 72 -0.75 16.59 5.40
N GLY A 73 -1.98 16.09 5.36
CA GLY A 73 -2.31 14.80 5.94
C GLY A 73 -1.85 13.65 5.04
N ALA A 74 -1.20 12.65 5.62
CA ALA A 74 -0.79 11.45 4.89
C ALA A 74 -1.01 10.18 5.73
N ASN A 75 -1.64 9.18 5.14
CA ASN A 75 -1.79 7.84 5.72
C ASN A 75 -1.05 6.84 4.85
N SER A 76 -0.24 5.99 5.47
CA SER A 76 0.41 4.87 4.79
C SER A 76 0.21 3.58 5.57
N LYS A 77 0.09 2.48 4.82
CA LYS A 77 -0.03 1.14 5.35
C LYS A 77 0.83 0.19 4.52
N ILE A 78 1.56 -0.68 5.20
CA ILE A 78 2.41 -1.68 4.58
C ILE A 78 2.03 -3.04 5.16
N LEU A 79 1.63 -3.97 4.31
CA LEU A 79 1.49 -5.38 4.65
C LEU A 79 2.74 -6.11 4.16
N SER A 80 3.43 -6.79 5.06
CA SER A 80 4.52 -7.69 4.75
C SER A 80 4.06 -9.13 5.00
N VAL A 81 4.24 -10.00 4.01
CA VAL A 81 3.94 -11.43 4.13
C VAL A 81 5.20 -12.21 3.77
N LYS A 82 5.69 -12.99 4.72
CA LYS A 82 6.80 -13.92 4.53
C LYS A 82 6.25 -15.29 4.15
N LEU A 83 6.78 -15.83 3.06
CA LEU A 83 6.46 -17.15 2.56
C LEU A 83 7.64 -18.09 2.76
N HIS A 84 7.36 -19.27 3.30
CA HIS A 84 8.28 -20.38 3.37
C HIS A 84 7.68 -21.54 2.56
N ASP A 85 8.46 -22.08 1.61
CA ASP A 85 8.01 -23.16 0.71
C ASP A 85 6.65 -22.88 0.02
N GLY A 86 6.46 -21.63 -0.43
CA GLY A 86 5.25 -21.18 -1.12
C GLY A 86 4.02 -20.95 -0.24
N LYS A 87 4.12 -21.15 1.09
CA LYS A 87 3.04 -20.93 2.06
C LYS A 87 3.37 -19.81 3.04
N VAL A 88 2.34 -19.18 3.61
CA VAL A 88 2.52 -18.10 4.58
C VAL A 88 3.14 -18.62 5.86
N GLU A 89 4.33 -18.14 6.18
CA GLU A 89 5.00 -18.40 7.45
C GLU A 89 4.61 -17.33 8.48
N SER A 90 4.68 -16.06 8.09
CA SER A 90 4.33 -14.93 8.95
C SER A 90 3.84 -13.74 8.13
N TYR A 91 3.14 -12.83 8.80
CA TYR A 91 2.74 -11.56 8.22
C TYR A 91 2.74 -10.45 9.29
N SER A 92 2.92 -9.21 8.86
CA SER A 92 2.85 -8.03 9.71
C SER A 92 2.23 -6.86 8.96
N VAL A 93 1.53 -6.00 9.69
CA VAL A 93 0.98 -4.75 9.16
C VAL A 93 1.61 -3.59 9.91
N SER A 94 2.16 -2.65 9.16
CA SER A 94 2.67 -1.39 9.68
C SER A 94 1.80 -0.25 9.14
N LYS A 95 1.40 0.68 10.01
CA LYS A 95 0.62 1.86 9.64
C LYS A 95 1.32 3.10 10.16
N SER A 96 1.27 4.17 9.38
CA SER A 96 1.76 5.47 9.76
C SER A 96 0.76 6.53 9.28
N ALA A 97 0.45 7.50 10.14
CA ALA A 97 -0.38 8.65 9.80
C ALA A 97 0.32 9.91 10.31
N ILE A 98 0.25 10.99 9.52
CA ILE A 98 0.83 12.31 9.81
C ILE A 98 -0.29 13.33 9.78
#